data_AF-A0A1G7QU96-F1
#
_entry.id   AF-A0A1G7QU96-F1
#
_cell.length_a   1.000
_cell.length_b   1.000
_cell.length_c   1.000
_cell.angle_alpha   90.00
_cell.angle_beta   90.00
_cell.angle_gamma   90.00
#
_symmetry.space_group_name_H-M   'P 1'
#
loop_
_entity.id
_entity.type
_entity.pdbx_description
1 polymer ?
#
loop_
_entity_poly.entity_id
_entity_poly.type
_entity_poly.pdbx_seq_one_letter_code
_entity_poly.pdbx_strand_id
1 'polypeptide(L)' 'MAAFYRAHFAALADSRHYWNTTVLEDGTLRAEWAAAARTADGGLMTVAGVEHARVDADGLIADLHNTFTRPPG' A
#
# COMPACT_ATOMS: atom_id res chain seq x y z
N MET A 1 -10.51 10.07 2.82
CA MET A 1 -9.14 9.49 2.85
C MET A 1 -8.49 9.54 4.22
N ALA A 2 -8.28 10.70 4.85
CA ALA A 2 -7.54 10.77 6.13
C ALA A 2 -8.10 9.88 7.27
N ALA A 3 -9.43 9.77 7.42
CA ALA A 3 -10.04 8.93 8.45
C ALA A 3 -9.78 7.42 8.23
N PHE A 4 -9.77 6.97 6.97
CA PHE A 4 -9.46 5.58 6.62
C PHE A 4 -8.02 5.22 7.02
N TYR A 5 -7.04 6.05 6.63
CA TYR A 5 -5.64 5.81 6.99
C TYR A 5 -5.40 5.90 8.51
N ARG A 6 -6.07 6.82 9.21
CA ARG A 6 -5.99 6.87 10.68
C ARG A 6 -6.47 5.56 11.31
N ALA A 7 -7.60 5.02 10.86
CA ALA A 7 -8.11 3.75 11.37
C ALA A 7 -7.18 2.57 11.01
N HIS A 8 -6.65 2.55 9.80
CA HIS A 8 -5.71 1.52 9.35
C HIS A 8 -4.44 1.49 10.22
N PHE A 9 -3.78 2.63 10.41
CA PHE A 9 -2.55 2.69 11.21
C PHE A 9 -2.79 2.51 12.70
N ALA A 10 -3.99 2.83 13.21
CA ALA A 10 -4.35 2.54 14.61
C ALA A 10 -4.39 1.02 14.92
N ALA A 11 -4.55 0.17 13.90
CA ALA A 11 -4.54 -1.29 14.06
C ALA A 11 -3.12 -1.90 14.06
N LEU A 12 -2.08 -1.11 13.79
CA LEU A 12 -0.69 -1.57 13.69
C LEU A 12 0.15 -0.93 14.81
N ALA A 13 0.92 -1.75 15.52
CA ALA A 13 1.91 -1.26 16.48
C ALA A 13 3.17 -0.77 15.75
N ASP A 14 3.64 -1.52 14.75
CA ASP A 14 4.65 -1.09 13.79
C ASP A 14 4.51 -1.84 12.46
N SER A 15 5.15 -1.31 11.42
CA SER A 15 5.25 -1.97 10.13
C SER A 15 6.47 -1.51 9.37
N ARG A 16 6.97 -2.36 8.48
CA ARG A 16 8.00 -2.02 7.50
C ARG A 16 7.55 -2.45 6.12
N HIS A 17 7.67 -1.52 5.17
CA HIS A 17 7.33 -1.72 3.77
C HIS A 17 8.60 -1.66 2.92
N TYR A 18 8.61 -2.46 1.87
CA TYR A 18 9.56 -2.38 0.76
C TYR A 18 8.75 -2.38 -0.53
N TRP A 19 9.18 -1.58 -1.50
CA TRP A 19 8.50 -1.49 -2.79
C TRP A 19 9.46 -1.23 -3.94
N ASN A 20 9.00 -1.58 -5.14
CA ASN A 20 9.63 -1.22 -6.40
C ASN A 20 8.57 -0.58 -7.30
N THR A 21 8.86 0.59 -7.85
CA THR A 21 7.91 1.40 -8.63
C THR A 21 8.37 1.54 -10.07
N THR A 22 7.43 1.33 -10.99
CA THR A 22 7.62 1.50 -12.43
C THR A 22 6.53 2.41 -12.97
N VAL A 23 6.88 3.27 -13.93
CA VAL A 23 5.92 4.02 -14.74
C VAL A 23 5.56 3.16 -15.95
N LEU A 24 4.27 2.87 -16.15
CA LEU A 24 3.78 2.09 -17.28
C LEU A 24 3.68 2.97 -18.55
N GLU A 25 3.45 2.34 -19.70
CA GLU A 25 3.37 3.03 -21.01
C GLU A 25 2.26 4.10 -21.05
N ASP A 26 1.17 3.88 -20.32
CA ASP A 26 0.03 4.81 -20.21
C ASP A 26 0.24 5.91 -19.16
N GLY A 27 1.40 5.95 -18.51
CA GLY A 27 1.73 6.89 -17.44
C GLY A 27 1.21 6.48 -16.05
N THR A 28 0.48 5.36 -15.93
CA THR A 28 0.06 4.81 -14.63
C THR A 28 1.29 4.39 -13.82
N LEU A 29 1.33 4.72 -12.53
CA LEU A 29 2.35 4.21 -11.62
C LEU A 29 1.96 2.82 -11.14
N ARG A 30 2.86 1.85 -11.27
CA ARG A 30 2.71 0.51 -10.71
C ARG A 30 3.75 0.29 -9.63
N ALA A 31 3.31 -0.07 -8.42
CA ALA A 31 4.19 -0.37 -7.30
C ALA A 31 3.97 -1.81 -6.81
N GLU A 32 4.99 -2.65 -6.96
CA GLU A 32 5.02 -3.95 -6.27
C GLU A 32 5.52 -3.73 -4.86
N TRP A 33 4.83 -4.30 -3.87
CA TRP A 33 5.13 -4.03 -2.48
C TRP A 33 4.98 -5.27 -1.60
N ALA A 34 5.75 -5.29 -0.52
CA ALA A 34 5.62 -6.24 0.58
C ALA A 34 5.81 -5.55 1.91
N ALA A 35 5.12 -6.05 2.94
CA ALA A 35 5.23 -5.55 4.30
C ALA A 35 5.28 -6.66 5.33
N ALA A 36 5.98 -6.38 6.42
CA ALA A 36 5.90 -7.10 7.68
C ALA A 36 5.42 -6.13 8.77
N ALA A 37 4.56 -6.58 9.66
CA ALA A 37 3.97 -5.72 10.69
C ALA A 37 3.70 -6.49 11.98
N ARG A 38 3.72 -5.75 13.09
CA ARG A 38 3.10 -6.16 14.35
C ARG A 38 1.77 -5.43 14.51
N THR A 39 0.68 -6.16 14.72
CA THR A 39 -0.64 -5.59 14.99
C THR A 39 -0.70 -5.01 16.41
N ALA A 40 -1.67 -4.13 16.67
CA ALA A 40 -1.81 -3.45 17.96
C ALA A 40 -2.07 -4.42 19.13
N ASP A 41 -2.64 -5.59 18.87
CA ASP A 41 -2.84 -6.68 19.83
C ASP A 41 -1.62 -7.62 19.97
N GLY A 42 -0.50 -7.31 19.29
CA GLY A 42 0.76 -8.02 19.38
C GLY A 42 0.93 -9.17 18.37
N GLY A 43 -0.07 -9.44 17.53
CA GLY A 43 0.04 -10.39 16.43
C GLY A 43 1.10 -9.99 15.39
N LEU A 44 1.61 -10.98 14.65
CA LEU A 44 2.56 -10.75 13.56
C LEU A 44 1.89 -11.09 12.24
N MET A 45 2.10 -10.25 11.23
CA MET A 45 1.58 -10.50 9.89
C MET A 45 2.59 -10.09 8.82
N THR A 46 2.41 -10.69 7.66
CA THR A 46 3.09 -10.31 6.42
C THR A 46 2.08 -10.28 5.28
N VAL A 47 2.28 -9.36 4.35
CA VAL A 47 1.34 -9.08 3.26
C VAL A 47 2.11 -8.59 2.05
N ALA A 48 1.59 -8.83 0.85
CA ALA A 48 2.18 -8.31 -0.39
C ALA A 48 1.09 -8.01 -1.42
N GLY A 49 1.39 -7.10 -2.34
CA GLY A 49 0.46 -6.70 -3.37
C GLY A 49 1.10 -5.88 -4.47
N VAL A 50 0.23 -5.42 -5.36
CA VAL A 50 0.56 -4.49 -6.42
C VAL A 50 -0.45 -3.35 -6.38
N GLU A 51 0.06 -2.13 -6.25
CA GLU A 51 -0.75 -0.93 -6.39
C GLU A 51 -0.62 -0.36 -7.80
N HIS A 52 -1.74 0.16 -8.32
CA HIS A 52 -1.79 0.98 -9.53
C HIS A 52 -2.37 2.34 -9.16
N ALA A 53 -1.64 3.40 -9.52
CA ALA A 53 -2.06 4.77 -9.27
C ALA A 53 -2.11 5.57 -10.58
N ARG A 54 -3.27 6.18 -10.85
CA ARG A 54 -3.38 7.22 -11.88
C ARG A 54 -3.12 8.57 -11.24
N VAL A 55 -2.30 9.38 -11.88
CA VAL A 55 -1.94 10.71 -11.41
C VAL A 55 -2.58 11.81 -12.25
N ASP A 56 -2.86 12.96 -11.64
CA ASP A 56 -3.30 14.16 -12.35
C ASP A 56 -2.13 14.93 -12.97
N ALA A 57 -2.42 16.10 -13.56
CA ALA A 57 -1.42 16.94 -14.22
C ALA A 57 -0.34 17.50 -13.28
N ASP A 58 -0.62 17.56 -11.97
CA ASP A 58 0.33 17.99 -10.95
C ASP A 58 1.13 16.82 -10.37
N GLY A 59 0.88 15.59 -10.85
CA GLY A 59 1.51 14.37 -10.37
C GLY A 59 0.93 13.83 -9.07
N LEU A 60 -0.25 14.32 -8.64
CA LEU A 60 -0.92 13.82 -7.44
C LEU A 60 -1.77 12.60 -7.78
N ILE A 61 -1.88 11.66 -6.84
CA ILE A 61 -2.70 10.45 -7.01
C ILE A 61 -4.17 10.85 -7.05
N ALA A 62 -4.80 10.66 -8.21
CA ALA A 62 -6.23 10.89 -8.42
C ALA A 62 -7.07 9.61 -8.21
N ASP A 63 -6.46 8.44 -8.44
CA ASP A 63 -7.07 7.13 -8.25
C ASP A 63 -6.00 6.10 -7.83
N LEU A 64 -6.33 5.23 -6.87
CA LEU A 64 -5.42 4.22 -6.33
C LEU A 64 -6.16 2.90 -6.15
N HIS A 65 -5.62 1.84 -6.76
CA HIS A 65 -6.15 0.48 -6.63
C HIS A 65 -5.05 -0.48 -6.18
N ASN A 66 -5.32 -1.25 -5.12
CA ASN A 66 -4.43 -2.29 -4.63
C ASN A 66 -5.02 -3.68 -4.89
N THR A 67 -4.19 -4.59 -5.39
CA THR A 67 -4.49 -6.02 -5.48
C THR A 67 -3.48 -6.81 -4.65
N PHE A 68 -3.97 -7.56 -3.67
CA PHE A 68 -3.11 -8.44 -2.89
C PHE A 68 -2.65 -9.63 -3.73
N THR A 69 -1.34 -9.86 -3.75
CA THR A 69 -0.71 -11.09 -4.26
C THR A 69 -0.45 -12.07 -3.13
N ARG A 70 -0.34 -11.56 -1.89
CA ARG A 70 -0.41 -12.31 -0.65
C ARG A 70 -1.33 -11.58 0.33
N PRO A 71 -2.44 -12.18 0.77
CA PRO A 71 -3.35 -11.55 1.72
C PRO A 71 -2.68 -11.38 3.10
N PRO A 72 -3.16 -10.45 3.95
CA PRO A 72 -2.63 -10.26 5.29
C PRO A 72 -2.73 -11.54 6.15
N GLY A 73 -1.61 -11.95 6.75
CA GLY A 73 -1.53 -13.03 7.74
C GLY A 73 -0.14 -13.57 7.99
#